data_AF-A0A1N7PB52-F1
#
_entry.id   AF-A0A1N7PB52-F1
#
_cell.length_a   1.000
_cell.length_b   1.000
_cell.length_c   1.000
_cell.angle_alpha   90.00
_cell.angle_beta   90.00
_cell.angle_gamma   90.00
#
_symmetry.space_group_name_H-M   'P 1'
#
loop_
_entity.id
_entity.type
_entity.pdbx_description
1 polymer ?
#
loop_
_entity_poly.entity_id
_entity_poly.type
_entity_poly.pdbx_seq_one_letter_code
_entity_poly.pdbx_strand_id
1 'polypeptide(L)'
;MRSIRKVINVISIALFLTTFSSLSDAEVIQNNAMTTMQSKIYMTVMAPGGYITEELYNYFWMDMPKEMRNSREARKEYSNSQIRIKKYYDRFRLEGLKSAKLSLGKNKIVKTADYEFRKSEFLKLFGLYADDYNNIQHVHEMDKMIEAAARGIPYQTPQGALQLTEKNIDAMIEDQNASSIRYGILLSPDWTDNEMFISYSELKISVKTKYPLYEREIDAGNGDKIKVLTFRFDEKNTLAIRFINLKEPLQDPAKDVPAILQKRLEAMGKVTSNITSDSWYGLATSKGTTRSDKDGVISFTTMKIINMKSNSGYLIIGTVSEQNEEESKKYMDYIEERIKL
;
A
#
# COMPACT_ATOMS: atom_id res chain seq x y z
N MET A 1 -28.42 -25.39 14.07
CA MET A 1 -27.03 -25.44 13.53
C MET A 1 -26.89 -25.73 12.03
N ARG A 2 -27.90 -26.25 11.30
CA ARG A 2 -27.80 -26.46 9.82
C ARG A 2 -28.05 -25.21 8.96
N SER A 3 -28.76 -24.18 9.45
CA SER A 3 -29.01 -22.97 8.65
C SER A 3 -27.83 -21.98 8.63
N ILE A 4 -27.02 -21.93 9.69
CA ILE A 4 -25.83 -21.05 9.80
C ILE A 4 -24.81 -21.36 8.69
N ARG A 5 -24.57 -22.65 8.39
CA ARG A 5 -23.65 -23.07 7.31
C ARG A 5 -24.13 -22.68 5.90
N LYS A 6 -25.44 -22.55 5.67
CA LYS A 6 -25.97 -22.16 4.35
C LYS A 6 -25.82 -20.67 4.08
N VAL A 7 -25.94 -19.82 5.11
CA VAL A 7 -25.78 -18.37 4.98
C VAL A 7 -24.31 -17.99 4.79
N ILE A 8 -23.39 -18.66 5.50
CA ILE A 8 -21.93 -18.39 5.42
C ILE A 8 -21.31 -18.81 4.08
N ASN A 9 -21.82 -19.87 3.46
CA ASN A 9 -21.32 -20.34 2.16
C ASN A 9 -21.72 -19.44 0.97
N VAL A 10 -22.69 -18.55 1.15
CA VAL A 10 -23.27 -17.74 0.08
C VAL A 10 -22.80 -16.27 0.11
N ILE A 11 -22.29 -15.78 1.26
CA ILE A 11 -21.74 -14.42 1.40
C ILE A 11 -20.31 -14.29 0.82
N SER A 12 -19.72 -15.38 0.31
CA SER A 12 -18.28 -15.42 -0.03
C SER A 12 -17.91 -14.99 -1.46
N ILE A 13 -18.85 -14.67 -2.36
CA ILE A 13 -18.57 -14.58 -3.81
C ILE A 13 -19.24 -13.35 -4.45
N ALA A 14 -18.57 -12.20 -4.43
CA ALA A 14 -18.88 -11.07 -5.33
C ALA A 14 -17.73 -10.04 -5.40
N LEU A 15 -16.47 -10.48 -5.31
CA LEU A 15 -15.41 -9.59 -4.79
C LEU A 15 -14.08 -9.59 -5.53
N PHE A 16 -14.11 -9.71 -6.86
CA PHE A 16 -12.96 -9.35 -7.67
C PHE A 16 -13.41 -8.80 -9.04
N LEU A 17 -13.28 -7.48 -9.19
CA LEU A 17 -13.50 -6.60 -10.36
C LEU A 17 -14.83 -5.83 -10.39
N THR A 18 -14.74 -4.52 -10.14
CA THR A 18 -15.64 -3.53 -10.73
C THR A 18 -15.17 -3.23 -12.16
N THR A 19 -15.67 -4.00 -13.13
CA THR A 19 -15.82 -3.50 -14.51
C THR A 19 -17.23 -2.98 -14.64
N PHE A 20 -17.37 -1.67 -14.86
CA PHE A 20 -18.64 -1.04 -15.19
C PHE A 20 -19.15 -1.61 -16.51
N SER A 21 -20.24 -2.36 -16.45
CA SER A 21 -21.12 -2.64 -17.60
C SER A 21 -22.57 -2.66 -17.12
N SER A 22 -23.39 -1.95 -17.87
CA SER A 22 -24.78 -1.56 -17.65
C SER A 22 -25.83 -2.69 -17.54
N LEU A 23 -26.89 -2.36 -16.77
CA LEU A 23 -28.32 -2.66 -16.94
C LEU A 23 -28.94 -3.99 -16.45
N SER A 24 -29.93 -3.78 -15.57
CA SER A 24 -31.21 -4.48 -15.37
C SER A 24 -31.24 -6.01 -15.35
N ASP A 25 -31.33 -6.57 -14.13
CA ASP A 25 -32.57 -7.19 -13.64
C ASP A 25 -32.46 -7.43 -12.12
N ALA A 26 -33.09 -6.53 -11.36
CA ALA A 26 -33.42 -6.68 -9.94
C ALA A 26 -34.55 -7.74 -9.84
N GLU A 27 -34.55 -8.72 -8.95
CA GLU A 27 -34.81 -8.53 -7.51
C GLU A 27 -34.39 -9.76 -6.67
N VAL A 28 -33.57 -10.68 -7.18
CA VAL A 28 -33.22 -11.93 -6.45
C VAL A 28 -31.73 -12.08 -6.11
N ILE A 29 -30.85 -11.23 -6.66
CA ILE A 29 -29.39 -11.23 -6.39
C ILE A 29 -28.98 -10.24 -5.27
N GLN A 30 -29.93 -9.47 -4.74
CA GLN A 30 -29.68 -8.29 -3.90
C GLN A 30 -29.21 -8.57 -2.45
N ASN A 31 -29.07 -9.83 -2.04
CA ASN A 31 -28.62 -10.20 -0.68
C ASN A 31 -27.15 -10.60 -0.56
N ASN A 32 -26.37 -10.65 -1.66
CA ASN A 32 -24.99 -11.16 -1.65
C ASN A 32 -23.95 -10.24 -2.31
N ALA A 33 -24.35 -9.10 -2.87
CA ALA A 33 -23.42 -8.13 -3.42
C ALA A 33 -23.01 -7.12 -2.33
N MET A 34 -21.72 -6.77 -2.27
CA MET A 34 -21.26 -5.66 -1.43
C MET A 34 -22.06 -4.39 -1.72
N THR A 35 -22.31 -3.60 -0.69
CA THR A 35 -22.83 -2.25 -0.91
C THR A 35 -21.83 -1.41 -1.71
N THR A 36 -22.29 -0.30 -2.31
CA THR A 36 -21.39 0.66 -2.97
C THR A 36 -20.33 1.18 -2.00
N MET A 37 -20.68 1.37 -0.72
CA MET A 37 -19.74 1.81 0.31
C MET A 37 -18.68 0.73 0.60
N GLN A 38 -19.11 -0.52 0.84
CA GLN A 38 -18.19 -1.64 1.04
C GLN A 38 -17.25 -1.84 -0.16
N SER A 39 -17.76 -1.68 -1.39
CA SER A 39 -16.95 -1.74 -2.60
C SER A 39 -15.89 -0.65 -2.64
N LYS A 40 -16.24 0.60 -2.31
CA LYS A 40 -15.29 1.73 -2.24
C LYS A 40 -14.22 1.50 -1.18
N ILE A 41 -14.61 1.01 0.01
CA ILE A 41 -13.67 0.68 1.09
C ILE A 41 -12.71 -0.42 0.63
N TYR A 42 -13.26 -1.50 0.04
CA TYR A 42 -12.45 -2.58 -0.50
C TYR A 42 -11.46 -2.10 -1.57
N MET A 43 -11.91 -1.28 -2.53
CA MET A 43 -11.03 -0.69 -3.54
C MET A 43 -9.93 0.18 -2.92
N THR A 44 -10.26 0.98 -1.90
CA THR A 44 -9.30 1.82 -1.17
C THR A 44 -8.24 0.98 -0.46
N VAL A 45 -8.67 -0.10 0.20
CA VAL A 45 -7.80 -1.06 0.89
C VAL A 45 -6.90 -1.81 -0.09
N MET A 46 -7.41 -2.15 -1.27
CA MET A 46 -6.70 -2.95 -2.27
C MET A 46 -5.83 -2.14 -3.23
N ALA A 47 -6.03 -0.82 -3.34
CA ALA A 47 -5.29 0.04 -4.26
C ALA A 47 -3.78 0.11 -3.95
N PRO A 48 -2.94 0.34 -4.96
CA PRO A 48 -1.55 0.79 -4.78
C PRO A 48 -1.50 2.04 -3.88
N GLY A 49 -0.69 2.02 -2.83
CA GLY A 49 -0.67 3.09 -1.83
C GLY A 49 -1.99 3.30 -1.06
N GLY A 50 -2.89 2.31 -1.06
CA GLY A 50 -4.14 2.33 -0.30
C GLY A 50 -3.94 2.44 1.22
N TYR A 51 -5.03 2.64 1.96
CA TYR A 51 -5.02 2.81 3.41
C TYR A 51 -6.21 2.10 4.07
N ILE A 52 -6.15 1.96 5.40
CA ILE A 52 -7.26 1.44 6.22
C ILE A 52 -7.27 2.20 7.55
N THR A 53 -8.44 2.73 7.93
CA THR A 53 -8.69 3.38 9.22
C THR A 53 -9.74 2.61 10.00
N GLU A 54 -9.84 2.87 11.30
CA GLU A 54 -10.90 2.31 12.14
C GLU A 54 -12.29 2.73 11.64
N GLU A 55 -12.42 3.96 11.15
CA GLU A 55 -13.65 4.45 10.54
C GLU A 55 -14.04 3.63 9.30
N LEU A 56 -13.12 3.42 8.35
CA LEU A 56 -13.38 2.58 7.17
C LEU A 56 -13.70 1.14 7.56
N TYR A 57 -13.00 0.59 8.56
CA TYR A 57 -13.31 -0.72 9.12
C TYR A 57 -14.75 -0.78 9.65
N ASN A 58 -15.13 0.20 10.48
CA ASN A 58 -16.46 0.26 11.08
C ASN A 58 -17.55 0.41 10.01
N TYR A 59 -17.36 1.26 9.00
CA TYR A 59 -18.31 1.38 7.89
C TYR A 59 -18.44 0.10 7.08
N PHE A 60 -17.33 -0.61 6.83
CA PHE A 60 -17.37 -1.88 6.10
C PHE A 60 -18.23 -2.91 6.84
N TRP A 61 -18.04 -3.04 8.15
CA TRP A 61 -18.80 -3.98 8.98
C TRP A 61 -20.23 -3.52 9.25
N MET A 62 -20.50 -2.21 9.29
CA MET A 62 -21.84 -1.66 9.56
C MET A 62 -22.89 -2.07 8.51
N ASP A 63 -22.46 -2.33 7.28
CA ASP A 63 -23.30 -2.79 6.18
C ASP A 63 -23.42 -4.32 6.08
N MET A 64 -22.72 -5.07 6.93
CA MET A 64 -22.78 -6.54 6.93
C MET A 64 -24.12 -7.05 7.52
N PRO A 65 -24.53 -8.30 7.20
CA PRO A 65 -25.69 -8.93 7.81
C PRO A 65 -25.65 -8.86 9.33
N LYS A 66 -26.83 -8.76 9.97
CA LYS A 66 -26.97 -8.55 11.42
C LYS A 66 -26.19 -9.59 12.24
N GLU A 67 -26.12 -10.82 11.74
CA GLU A 67 -25.36 -11.93 12.33
C GLU A 67 -23.86 -11.62 12.38
N MET A 68 -23.28 -11.17 11.26
CA MET A 68 -21.87 -10.80 11.18
C MET A 68 -21.57 -9.51 11.95
N ARG A 69 -22.51 -8.58 12.02
CA ARG A 69 -22.35 -7.36 12.83
C ARG A 69 -22.25 -7.62 14.32
N ASN A 70 -23.10 -8.51 14.83
CA ASN A 70 -23.26 -8.70 16.27
C ASN A 70 -22.52 -9.93 16.83
N SER A 71 -22.01 -10.84 15.99
CA SER A 71 -21.25 -12.01 16.45
C SER A 71 -19.81 -11.97 15.95
N ARG A 72 -18.89 -11.92 16.91
CA ARG A 72 -17.45 -12.03 16.65
C ARG A 72 -17.08 -13.36 16.00
N GLU A 73 -17.75 -14.44 16.39
CA GLU A 73 -17.56 -15.78 15.81
C GLU A 73 -17.98 -15.78 14.34
N ALA A 74 -19.12 -15.18 14.00
CA ALA A 74 -19.58 -15.05 12.63
C ALA A 74 -18.61 -14.22 11.78
N ARG A 75 -18.07 -13.12 12.33
CA ARG A 75 -16.98 -12.36 11.67
C ARG A 75 -15.78 -13.26 11.44
N LYS A 76 -15.29 -13.95 12.47
CA LYS A 76 -14.13 -14.84 12.38
C LYS A 76 -14.29 -15.94 11.34
N GLU A 77 -15.46 -16.56 11.24
CA GLU A 77 -15.75 -17.56 10.20
C GLU A 77 -15.71 -16.94 8.79
N TYR A 78 -16.33 -15.78 8.61
CA TYR A 78 -16.26 -15.02 7.36
C TYR A 78 -14.81 -14.64 7.01
N SER A 79 -14.08 -14.02 7.93
CA SER A 79 -12.68 -13.62 7.77
C SER A 79 -11.81 -14.80 7.36
N ASN A 80 -11.94 -15.95 8.03
CA ASN A 80 -11.18 -17.15 7.71
C ASN A 80 -11.46 -17.66 6.29
N SER A 81 -12.72 -17.61 5.85
CA SER A 81 -13.10 -18.00 4.49
C SER A 81 -12.47 -17.08 3.45
N GLN A 82 -12.56 -15.76 3.66
CA GLN A 82 -12.06 -14.74 2.75
C GLN A 82 -10.53 -14.71 2.70
N ILE A 83 -9.85 -14.78 3.86
CA ILE A 83 -8.39 -14.87 3.95
C ILE A 83 -7.89 -16.13 3.25
N ARG A 84 -8.60 -17.26 3.39
CA ARG A 84 -8.26 -18.50 2.68
C ARG A 84 -8.35 -18.29 1.18
N ILE A 85 -9.43 -17.69 0.67
CA ILE A 85 -9.61 -17.41 -0.77
C ILE A 85 -8.50 -16.49 -1.30
N LYS A 86 -8.30 -15.36 -0.61
CA LYS A 86 -7.28 -14.36 -0.94
C LYS A 86 -5.88 -14.96 -1.01
N LYS A 87 -5.54 -15.89 -0.11
CA LYS A 87 -4.25 -16.58 -0.10
C LYS A 87 -3.96 -17.36 -1.39
N TYR A 88 -4.96 -17.97 -2.02
CA TYR A 88 -4.77 -18.67 -3.30
C TYR A 88 -4.56 -17.66 -4.44
N TYR A 89 -5.38 -16.61 -4.48
CA TYR A 89 -5.24 -15.52 -5.44
C TYR A 89 -3.86 -14.86 -5.34
N ASP A 90 -3.39 -14.53 -4.12
CA ASP A 90 -2.10 -13.88 -3.90
C ASP A 90 -0.93 -14.74 -4.34
N ARG A 91 -0.97 -16.06 -4.05
CA ARG A 91 0.07 -16.98 -4.51
C ARG A 91 0.12 -17.05 -6.03
N PHE A 92 -1.04 -17.14 -6.68
CA PHE A 92 -1.12 -17.14 -8.13
C PHE A 92 -0.59 -15.83 -8.72
N ARG A 93 -1.07 -14.70 -8.22
CA ARG A 93 -0.66 -13.36 -8.67
C ARG A 93 0.84 -13.13 -8.49
N LEU A 94 1.40 -13.56 -7.36
CA LEU A 94 2.83 -13.45 -7.07
C LEU A 94 3.67 -14.27 -8.08
N GLU A 95 3.28 -15.51 -8.36
CA GLU A 95 3.98 -16.34 -9.35
C GLU A 95 3.83 -15.77 -10.77
N GLY A 96 2.70 -15.13 -11.07
CA GLY A 96 2.50 -14.40 -12.32
C GLY A 96 3.43 -13.19 -12.46
N LEU A 97 3.53 -12.35 -11.42
CA LEU A 97 4.45 -11.20 -11.39
C LEU A 97 5.93 -11.65 -11.52
N LYS A 98 6.32 -12.71 -10.80
CA LYS A 98 7.66 -13.31 -10.94
C LYS A 98 7.90 -13.84 -12.36
N SER A 99 6.90 -14.48 -12.97
CA SER A 99 6.98 -14.98 -14.34
C SER A 99 7.11 -13.83 -15.35
N ALA A 100 6.38 -12.73 -15.14
CA ALA A 100 6.52 -11.53 -15.97
C ALA A 100 7.94 -10.94 -15.85
N LYS A 101 8.49 -10.83 -14.62
CA LYS A 101 9.87 -10.39 -14.40
C LYS A 101 10.90 -11.29 -15.08
N LEU A 102 10.76 -12.62 -14.95
CA LEU A 102 11.63 -13.58 -15.63
C LEU A 102 11.53 -13.49 -17.16
N SER A 103 10.32 -13.29 -17.68
CA SER A 103 10.06 -13.18 -19.10
C SER A 103 10.66 -11.91 -19.69
N LEU A 104 10.55 -10.79 -18.96
CA LEU A 104 11.19 -9.52 -19.28
C LEU A 104 12.71 -9.68 -19.40
N GLY A 105 13.36 -10.29 -18.39
CA GLY A 105 14.82 -10.46 -18.39
C GLY A 105 15.34 -11.44 -19.47
N LYS A 106 14.47 -12.32 -20.00
CA LYS A 106 14.84 -13.33 -21.00
C LYS A 106 14.33 -13.04 -22.40
N ASN A 107 13.58 -11.95 -22.61
CA ASN A 107 12.93 -11.59 -23.88
C ASN A 107 12.16 -12.75 -24.53
N LYS A 108 11.55 -13.60 -23.71
CA LYS A 108 10.71 -14.73 -24.14
C LYS A 108 9.80 -15.13 -22.99
N ILE A 109 8.69 -15.79 -23.31
CA ILE A 109 7.76 -16.27 -22.29
C ILE A 109 8.47 -17.33 -21.42
N VAL A 110 8.68 -17.00 -20.16
CA VAL A 110 9.25 -17.88 -19.14
C VAL A 110 8.41 -17.78 -17.88
N LYS A 111 7.85 -18.92 -17.48
CA LYS A 111 7.07 -19.06 -16.26
C LYS A 111 7.94 -19.61 -15.13
N THR A 112 7.63 -19.27 -13.89
CA THR A 112 8.22 -19.93 -12.72
C THR A 112 7.77 -21.40 -12.67
N ALA A 113 8.54 -22.24 -11.97
CA ALA A 113 8.21 -23.66 -11.83
C ALA A 113 6.82 -23.89 -11.20
N ASP A 114 6.41 -23.01 -10.30
CA ASP A 114 5.15 -23.10 -9.55
C ASP A 114 3.93 -22.50 -10.29
N TYR A 115 4.12 -21.75 -11.38
CA TYR A 115 3.05 -20.94 -11.98
C TYR A 115 1.80 -21.76 -12.34
N GLU A 116 1.95 -22.85 -13.11
CA GLU A 116 0.81 -23.67 -13.55
C GLU A 116 0.13 -24.38 -12.37
N PHE A 117 0.91 -24.79 -11.37
CA PHE A 117 0.37 -25.35 -10.15
C PHE A 117 -0.51 -24.32 -9.41
N ARG A 118 0.00 -23.10 -9.16
CA ARG A 118 -0.77 -22.03 -8.49
C ARG A 118 -1.98 -21.57 -9.28
N LYS A 119 -1.87 -21.48 -10.61
CA LYS A 119 -3.00 -21.20 -11.52
C LYS A 119 -4.09 -22.25 -11.34
N SER A 120 -3.73 -23.54 -11.30
CA SER A 120 -4.69 -24.62 -11.08
C SER A 120 -5.31 -24.59 -9.68
N GLU A 121 -4.54 -24.29 -8.63
CA GLU A 121 -5.07 -24.14 -7.27
C GLU A 121 -6.07 -22.98 -7.18
N PHE A 122 -5.74 -21.84 -7.80
CA PHE A 122 -6.62 -20.69 -7.90
C PHE A 122 -7.92 -21.08 -8.61
N LEU A 123 -7.86 -21.61 -9.83
CA LEU A 123 -9.05 -22.00 -10.60
C LEU A 123 -9.90 -23.07 -9.89
N LYS A 124 -9.30 -24.07 -9.24
CA LYS A 124 -10.03 -25.12 -8.50
C LYS A 124 -10.83 -24.58 -7.32
N LEU A 125 -10.36 -23.51 -6.70
CA LEU A 125 -11.08 -22.87 -5.60
C LEU A 125 -12.41 -22.25 -6.07
N PHE A 126 -12.43 -21.77 -7.32
CA PHE A 126 -13.57 -21.04 -7.89
C PHE A 126 -14.48 -21.89 -8.77
N GLY A 127 -14.01 -23.02 -9.31
CA GLY A 127 -14.86 -23.99 -10.02
C GLY A 127 -15.94 -24.66 -9.13
N LEU A 128 -16.07 -24.24 -7.87
CA LEU A 128 -17.16 -24.59 -6.95
C LEU A 128 -18.24 -23.49 -6.86
N TYR A 129 -18.06 -22.35 -7.55
CA TYR A 129 -18.89 -21.15 -7.42
C TYR A 129 -19.22 -20.58 -8.81
N ALA A 130 -20.44 -20.06 -8.99
CA ALA A 130 -21.04 -19.77 -10.30
C ALA A 130 -20.40 -18.62 -11.14
N ASP A 131 -19.32 -17.99 -10.68
CA ASP A 131 -18.65 -16.85 -11.34
C ASP A 131 -17.32 -17.27 -12.00
N ASP A 132 -17.38 -18.25 -12.90
CA ASP A 132 -16.21 -18.73 -13.64
C ASP A 132 -15.59 -17.64 -14.54
N TYR A 133 -16.39 -16.73 -15.07
CA TYR A 133 -15.93 -15.75 -16.07
C TYR A 133 -14.86 -14.78 -15.50
N ASN A 134 -15.11 -14.18 -14.33
CA ASN A 134 -14.20 -13.17 -13.75
C ASN A 134 -12.85 -13.79 -13.33
N ASN A 135 -12.87 -15.02 -12.82
CA ASN A 135 -11.66 -15.74 -12.41
C ASN A 135 -10.81 -16.15 -13.62
N ILE A 136 -11.46 -16.55 -14.71
CA ILE A 136 -10.78 -16.80 -15.99
C ILE A 136 -10.16 -15.50 -16.52
N GLN A 137 -10.83 -14.36 -16.40
CA GLN A 137 -10.25 -13.07 -16.79
C GLN A 137 -8.98 -12.75 -16.00
N HIS A 138 -8.94 -12.98 -14.68
CA HIS A 138 -7.70 -12.77 -13.91
C HIS A 138 -6.52 -13.61 -14.38
N VAL A 139 -6.78 -14.88 -14.71
CA VAL A 139 -5.77 -15.77 -15.27
C VAL A 139 -5.29 -15.23 -16.62
N HIS A 140 -6.23 -14.84 -17.48
CA HIS A 140 -5.93 -14.32 -18.80
C HIS A 140 -5.12 -13.02 -18.75
N GLU A 141 -5.48 -12.11 -17.85
CA GLU A 141 -4.75 -10.85 -17.63
C GLU A 141 -3.32 -11.10 -17.14
N MET A 142 -3.12 -12.10 -16.28
CA MET A 142 -1.78 -12.48 -15.85
C MET A 142 -0.95 -13.11 -16.99
N ASP A 143 -1.55 -14.01 -17.78
CA ASP A 143 -0.89 -14.60 -18.95
C ASP A 143 -0.54 -13.50 -19.98
N LYS A 144 -1.42 -12.52 -20.21
CA LYS A 144 -1.16 -11.34 -21.06
C LYS A 144 -0.01 -10.47 -20.54
N MET A 145 0.07 -10.25 -19.22
CA MET A 145 1.17 -9.48 -18.62
C MET A 145 2.52 -10.18 -18.85
N ILE A 146 2.56 -11.51 -18.70
CA ILE A 146 3.77 -12.32 -18.97
C ILE A 146 4.16 -12.21 -20.45
N GLU A 147 3.19 -12.28 -21.36
CA GLU A 147 3.41 -12.13 -22.81
C GLU A 147 3.89 -10.72 -23.18
N ALA A 148 3.29 -9.68 -22.60
CA ALA A 148 3.69 -8.30 -22.79
C ALA A 148 5.14 -8.06 -22.33
N ALA A 149 5.50 -8.60 -21.16
CA ALA A 149 6.85 -8.55 -20.61
C ALA A 149 7.86 -9.26 -21.53
N ALA A 150 7.53 -10.46 -22.02
CA ALA A 150 8.37 -11.22 -22.94
C ALA A 150 8.64 -10.48 -24.25
N ARG A 151 7.65 -9.75 -24.76
CA ARG A 151 7.71 -9.04 -26.05
C ARG A 151 8.17 -7.59 -25.94
N GLY A 152 8.34 -7.07 -24.72
CA GLY A 152 8.66 -5.67 -24.49
C GLY A 152 7.57 -4.68 -24.91
N ILE A 153 6.32 -5.15 -25.08
CA ILE A 153 5.19 -4.30 -25.48
C ILE A 153 4.45 -3.74 -24.26
N PRO A 154 3.76 -2.59 -24.38
CA PRO A 154 2.94 -2.07 -23.30
C PRO A 154 1.80 -3.03 -22.92
N TYR A 155 1.67 -3.31 -21.62
CA TYR A 155 0.55 -4.06 -21.05
C TYR A 155 -0.65 -3.13 -20.89
N GLN A 156 -1.83 -3.54 -21.38
CA GLN A 156 -3.03 -2.71 -21.33
C GLN A 156 -3.70 -2.86 -19.96
N THR A 157 -3.87 -1.75 -19.25
CA THR A 157 -4.61 -1.67 -17.98
C THR A 157 -5.85 -0.81 -18.16
N PRO A 158 -6.82 -0.85 -17.23
CA PRO A 158 -7.96 0.07 -17.25
C PRO A 158 -7.55 1.56 -17.20
N GLN A 159 -6.36 1.86 -16.68
CA GLN A 159 -5.80 3.22 -16.61
C GLN A 159 -4.97 3.60 -17.84
N GLY A 160 -4.86 2.71 -18.83
CA GLY A 160 -4.10 2.89 -20.06
C GLY A 160 -2.93 1.92 -20.20
N ALA A 161 -2.13 2.15 -21.24
CA ALA A 161 -0.98 1.32 -21.57
C ALA A 161 0.16 1.54 -20.55
N LEU A 162 0.66 0.46 -19.97
CA LEU A 162 1.77 0.45 -19.02
C LEU A 162 2.97 -0.27 -19.61
N GLN A 163 4.10 0.44 -19.76
CA GLN A 163 5.36 -0.21 -20.12
C GLN A 163 5.86 -1.04 -18.94
N LEU A 164 6.00 -2.36 -19.11
CA LEU A 164 6.56 -3.22 -18.07
C LEU A 164 8.08 -3.05 -17.97
N THR A 165 8.57 -2.87 -16.76
CA THR A 165 9.99 -2.74 -16.41
C THR A 165 10.25 -3.57 -15.16
N GLU A 166 11.49 -3.96 -14.91
CA GLU A 166 11.81 -4.71 -13.67
C GLU A 166 11.35 -3.93 -12.43
N LYS A 167 11.61 -2.61 -12.43
CA LYS A 167 11.24 -1.69 -11.36
C LYS A 167 9.74 -1.67 -11.05
N ASN A 168 8.88 -1.58 -12.07
CA ASN A 168 7.44 -1.51 -11.80
C ASN A 168 6.84 -2.87 -11.45
N ILE A 169 7.41 -3.98 -11.92
CA ILE A 169 7.00 -5.32 -11.49
C ILE A 169 7.38 -5.53 -10.03
N ASP A 170 8.56 -5.11 -9.60
CA ASP A 170 8.97 -5.18 -8.20
C ASP A 170 8.04 -4.33 -7.31
N ALA A 171 7.72 -3.10 -7.74
CA ALA A 171 6.74 -2.25 -7.04
C ALA A 171 5.35 -2.92 -6.94
N MET A 172 4.88 -3.61 -7.99
CA MET A 172 3.62 -4.37 -7.94
C MET A 172 3.64 -5.53 -6.94
N ILE A 173 4.79 -6.20 -6.78
CA ILE A 173 4.96 -7.26 -5.78
C ILE A 173 4.89 -6.69 -4.36
N GLU A 174 5.55 -5.56 -4.13
CA GLU A 174 5.52 -4.84 -2.85
C GLU A 174 4.10 -4.35 -2.52
N ASP A 175 3.40 -3.77 -3.50
CA ASP A 175 2.00 -3.35 -3.37
C ASP A 175 1.05 -4.51 -3.02
N GLN A 176 1.29 -5.70 -3.58
CA GLN A 176 0.51 -6.87 -3.26
C GLN A 176 0.67 -7.28 -1.78
N ASN A 177 1.88 -7.19 -1.24
CA ASN A 177 2.12 -7.48 0.18
C ASN A 177 1.42 -6.46 1.08
N ALA A 178 1.56 -5.17 0.76
CA ALA A 178 0.96 -4.08 1.51
C ALA A 178 -0.59 -4.16 1.52
N SER A 179 -1.20 -4.41 0.36
CA SER A 179 -2.66 -4.59 0.24
C SER A 179 -3.17 -5.82 0.98
N SER A 180 -2.40 -6.91 1.03
CA SER A 180 -2.76 -8.12 1.78
C SER A 180 -2.79 -7.89 3.28
N ILE A 181 -1.89 -7.05 3.81
CA ILE A 181 -1.92 -6.61 5.21
C ILE A 181 -3.18 -5.77 5.47
N ARG A 182 -3.46 -4.75 4.65
CA ARG A 182 -4.67 -3.91 4.79
C ARG A 182 -5.95 -4.75 4.76
N TYR A 183 -6.02 -5.70 3.83
CA TYR A 183 -7.16 -6.59 3.69
C TYR A 183 -7.33 -7.51 4.92
N GLY A 184 -6.23 -8.01 5.47
CA GLY A 184 -6.25 -8.77 6.73
C GLY A 184 -6.79 -7.95 7.90
N ILE A 185 -6.43 -6.66 8.00
CA ILE A 185 -6.96 -5.73 9.01
C ILE A 185 -8.45 -5.47 8.78
N LEU A 186 -8.85 -5.14 7.54
CA LEU A 186 -10.25 -4.89 7.17
C LEU A 186 -11.15 -6.06 7.59
N LEU A 187 -10.68 -7.28 7.35
CA LEU A 187 -11.42 -8.49 7.68
C LEU A 187 -11.22 -8.97 9.11
N SER A 188 -10.42 -8.32 9.96
CA SER A 188 -10.24 -8.79 11.33
C SER A 188 -11.57 -8.81 12.09
N PRO A 189 -11.87 -9.82 12.93
CA PRO A 189 -13.10 -9.86 13.72
C PRO A 189 -13.26 -8.64 14.63
N ASP A 190 -12.13 -8.14 15.12
CA ASP A 190 -12.03 -6.97 15.97
C ASP A 190 -11.05 -5.98 15.32
N TRP A 191 -11.31 -4.68 15.45
CA TRP A 191 -10.28 -3.69 15.18
C TRP A 191 -9.18 -3.86 16.22
N THR A 192 -7.98 -4.16 15.74
CA THR A 192 -6.79 -4.28 16.57
C THR A 192 -5.76 -3.29 16.07
N ASP A 193 -5.24 -2.45 16.96
CA ASP A 193 -4.04 -1.63 16.71
C ASP A 193 -2.79 -2.51 16.64
N ASN A 194 -2.81 -3.59 15.84
CA ASN A 194 -1.68 -4.50 15.70
C ASN A 194 -0.51 -3.72 15.07
N GLU A 195 0.42 -3.32 15.92
CA GLU A 195 1.63 -2.66 15.51
C GLU A 195 2.53 -3.65 14.79
N MET A 196 2.85 -3.35 13.54
CA MET A 196 3.85 -4.05 12.76
C MET A 196 5.22 -3.47 13.03
N PHE A 197 6.22 -4.34 13.10
CA PHE A 197 7.61 -3.91 13.17
C PHE A 197 8.24 -4.10 11.79
N ILE A 198 8.70 -3.00 11.21
CA ILE A 198 9.34 -3.00 9.90
C ILE A 198 10.79 -2.59 10.08
N SER A 199 11.72 -3.43 9.65
CA SER A 199 13.15 -3.16 9.74
C SER A 199 13.71 -2.87 8.35
N TYR A 200 14.53 -1.82 8.25
CA TYR A 200 15.21 -1.42 7.05
C TYR A 200 16.71 -1.54 7.28
N SER A 201 17.26 -2.70 6.94
CA SER A 201 18.66 -3.04 7.17
C SER A 201 19.63 -2.06 6.53
N GLU A 202 19.34 -1.59 5.31
CA GLU A 202 20.16 -0.61 4.59
C GLU A 202 20.22 0.74 5.31
N LEU A 203 19.11 1.14 5.94
CA LEU A 203 19.00 2.42 6.64
C LEU A 203 19.33 2.30 8.14
N LYS A 204 19.47 1.06 8.63
CA LYS A 204 19.55 0.68 10.05
C LYS A 204 18.39 1.21 10.90
N ILE A 205 17.28 1.59 10.26
CA ILE A 205 16.10 2.07 10.98
C ILE A 205 15.09 0.95 11.11
N SER A 206 14.32 0.98 12.18
CA SER A 206 13.11 0.18 12.29
C SER A 206 11.94 1.04 12.74
N VAL A 207 10.77 0.76 12.17
CA VAL A 207 9.54 1.52 12.38
C VAL A 207 8.50 0.59 12.98
N LYS A 208 7.96 0.97 14.13
CA LYS A 208 6.78 0.31 14.71
C LYS A 208 5.53 1.06 14.28
N THR A 209 4.62 0.46 13.52
CA THR A 209 3.46 1.18 12.97
C THR A 209 2.26 0.27 12.72
N LYS A 210 1.05 0.81 12.93
CA LYS A 210 -0.20 0.14 12.52
C LYS A 210 -0.57 0.39 11.05
N TYR A 211 0.13 1.29 10.38
CA TYR A 211 -0.13 1.63 8.99
C TYR A 211 0.74 0.77 8.07
N PRO A 212 0.15 0.06 7.10
CA PRO A 212 0.92 -0.69 6.13
C PRO A 212 1.77 0.21 5.26
N LEU A 213 2.96 -0.28 4.97
CA LEU A 213 3.99 0.40 4.20
C LEU A 213 3.79 0.20 2.70
N TYR A 214 4.11 1.23 1.93
CA TYR A 214 4.42 1.15 0.52
C TYR A 214 5.87 1.59 0.26
N GLU A 215 6.70 0.73 -0.33
CA GLU A 215 8.06 1.11 -0.76
C GLU A 215 8.02 1.53 -2.24
N ARG A 216 8.80 2.56 -2.59
CA ARG A 216 9.01 2.96 -3.98
C ARG A 216 10.40 3.55 -4.17
N GLU A 217 10.95 3.38 -5.35
CA GLU A 217 12.16 4.08 -5.78
C GLU A 217 11.82 5.36 -6.54
N ILE A 218 12.40 6.49 -6.13
CA ILE A 218 12.35 7.77 -6.86
C ILE A 218 13.73 8.08 -7.46
N ASP A 219 13.74 8.77 -8.59
CA ASP A 219 14.96 9.36 -9.15
C ASP A 219 15.31 10.62 -8.35
N ALA A 220 16.57 10.73 -7.92
CA ALA A 220 17.07 11.88 -7.19
C ALA A 220 17.39 13.09 -8.09
N GLY A 221 17.29 12.94 -9.42
CA GLY A 221 17.57 13.96 -10.43
C GLY A 221 19.04 14.05 -10.84
N ASN A 222 19.91 13.27 -10.22
CA ASN A 222 21.35 13.15 -10.54
C ASN A 222 21.71 11.74 -11.06
N GLY A 223 20.70 10.92 -11.41
CA GLY A 223 20.87 9.52 -11.80
C GLY A 223 20.95 8.54 -10.63
N ASP A 224 21.05 9.01 -9.38
CA ASP A 224 20.94 8.14 -8.21
C ASP A 224 19.47 7.81 -7.93
N LYS A 225 19.21 6.59 -7.46
CA LYS A 225 17.89 6.16 -7.00
C LYS A 225 17.78 6.23 -5.48
N ILE A 226 16.68 6.77 -5.00
CA ILE A 226 16.36 6.85 -3.58
C ILE A 226 15.16 5.96 -3.28
N LYS A 227 15.31 5.04 -2.34
CA LYS A 227 14.19 4.31 -1.75
C LYS A 227 13.38 5.23 -0.82
N VAL A 228 12.07 5.21 -1.00
CA VAL A 228 11.11 6.00 -0.23
C VAL A 228 10.05 5.06 0.33
N LEU A 229 9.91 5.13 1.64
CA LEU A 229 8.97 4.39 2.43
C LEU A 229 7.78 5.29 2.68
N THR A 230 6.63 4.94 2.13
CA THR A 230 5.41 5.76 2.22
C THR A 230 4.38 5.04 3.08
N PHE A 231 3.84 5.75 4.05
CA PHE A 231 2.67 5.33 4.81
C PHE A 231 1.54 6.30 4.49
N ARG A 232 0.32 5.77 4.40
CA ARG A 232 -0.87 6.60 4.25
C ARG A 232 -1.75 6.40 5.47
N PHE A 233 -1.98 7.48 6.20
CA PHE A 233 -2.81 7.49 7.41
C PHE A 233 -4.29 7.51 7.03
N ASP A 234 -4.63 8.33 6.03
CA ASP A 234 -5.95 8.45 5.42
C ASP A 234 -5.83 9.05 4.00
N GLU A 235 -6.95 9.46 3.38
CA GLU A 235 -6.96 10.07 2.04
C GLU A 235 -6.06 11.30 1.90
N LYS A 236 -5.96 12.11 2.96
CA LYS A 236 -5.34 13.44 2.99
C LYS A 236 -4.01 13.49 3.72
N ASN A 237 -3.65 12.40 4.39
CA ASN A 237 -2.53 12.35 5.30
C ASN A 237 -1.55 11.25 4.93
N THR A 238 -0.30 11.63 4.69
CA THR A 238 0.77 10.69 4.32
C THR A 238 2.06 10.94 5.08
N LEU A 239 2.88 9.90 5.17
CA LEU A 239 4.22 9.93 5.71
C LEU A 239 5.18 9.35 4.69
N ALA A 240 6.35 9.96 4.55
CA ALA A 240 7.44 9.46 3.72
C ALA A 240 8.74 9.44 4.53
N ILE A 241 9.42 8.30 4.54
CA ILE A 241 10.79 8.15 5.06
C ILE A 241 11.69 7.85 3.86
N ARG A 242 12.77 8.60 3.71
CA ARG A 242 13.75 8.38 2.65
C ARG A 242 15.16 8.64 3.14
N PHE A 243 16.12 7.93 2.58
CA PHE A 243 17.53 8.12 2.90
C PHE A 243 18.28 8.62 1.67
N ILE A 244 19.16 9.58 1.89
CA ILE A 244 20.00 10.14 0.84
C ILE A 244 21.45 9.90 1.21
N ASN A 245 22.12 9.07 0.40
CA ASN A 245 23.55 8.83 0.51
C ASN A 245 24.30 9.98 -0.18
N LEU A 246 25.12 10.69 0.58
CA LEU A 246 25.94 11.79 0.08
C LEU A 246 27.30 11.33 -0.44
N LYS A 247 27.62 10.03 -0.34
CA LYS A 247 28.93 9.39 -0.57
C LYS A 247 30.00 9.83 0.43
N GLU A 248 29.93 11.08 0.88
CA GLU A 248 30.77 11.65 1.93
C GLU A 248 29.92 12.19 3.09
N PRO A 249 30.40 12.09 4.35
CA PRO A 249 29.70 12.64 5.50
C PRO A 249 29.68 14.18 5.45
N LEU A 250 28.63 14.78 6.03
CA LEU A 250 28.55 16.22 6.22
C LEU A 250 29.70 16.72 7.11
N GLN A 251 30.35 17.82 6.70
CA GLN A 251 31.50 18.39 7.38
C GLN A 251 31.09 19.14 8.65
N ASP A 252 29.99 19.89 8.60
CA ASP A 252 29.43 20.59 9.77
C ASP A 252 27.93 20.30 9.88
N PRO A 253 27.54 19.13 10.44
CA PRO A 253 26.13 18.73 10.52
C PRO A 253 25.25 19.75 11.25
N ALA A 254 25.80 20.53 12.18
CA ALA A 254 25.05 21.55 12.91
C ALA A 254 24.61 22.71 12.01
N LYS A 255 25.38 23.01 10.95
CA LYS A 255 25.04 24.03 9.94
C LYS A 255 24.38 23.43 8.70
N ASP A 256 24.86 22.29 8.25
CA ASP A 256 24.45 21.69 6.97
C ASP A 256 23.02 21.15 7.04
N VAL A 257 22.63 20.47 8.14
CA VAL A 257 21.29 19.88 8.29
C VAL A 257 20.17 20.94 8.22
N PRO A 258 20.20 22.04 9.00
CA PRO A 258 19.16 23.08 8.89
C PRO A 258 19.17 23.77 7.52
N ALA A 259 20.34 23.96 6.90
CA ALA A 259 20.43 24.56 5.57
C ALA A 259 19.82 23.66 4.48
N ILE A 260 20.03 22.34 4.54
CA ILE A 260 19.40 21.36 3.65
C ILE A 260 17.89 21.37 3.86
N LEU A 261 17.42 21.41 5.11
CA LEU A 261 16.00 21.45 5.42
C LEU A 261 15.34 22.71 4.85
N GLN A 262 15.95 23.89 5.06
CA GLN A 262 15.43 25.16 4.52
C GLN A 262 15.22 25.08 3.01
N LYS A 263 16.27 24.70 2.27
CA LYS A 263 16.21 24.57 0.81
C LYS A 263 15.10 23.61 0.36
N ARG A 264 14.90 22.50 1.08
CA ARG A 264 13.84 21.53 0.76
C ARG A 264 12.45 22.06 1.04
N LEU A 265 12.25 22.74 2.17
CA LEU A 265 10.96 23.33 2.52
C LEU A 265 10.57 24.47 1.56
N GLU A 266 11.53 25.30 1.16
CA GLU A 266 11.37 26.37 0.16
C GLU A 266 11.04 25.81 -1.23
N ALA A 267 11.70 24.73 -1.65
CA ALA A 267 11.41 24.06 -2.92
C ALA A 267 10.00 23.45 -2.97
N MET A 268 9.40 23.18 -1.81
CA MET A 268 8.05 22.63 -1.71
C MET A 268 6.98 23.71 -1.61
N GLY A 269 7.28 24.88 -1.04
CA GLY A 269 6.32 25.96 -0.84
C GLY A 269 6.80 27.03 0.14
N LYS A 270 5.84 27.74 0.73
CA LYS A 270 6.12 28.79 1.72
C LYS A 270 6.39 28.17 3.08
N VAL A 271 7.59 28.34 3.62
CA VAL A 271 7.95 27.94 4.99
C VAL A 271 7.03 28.64 5.99
N THR A 272 6.36 27.88 6.86
CA THR A 272 5.37 28.40 7.82
C THR A 272 5.84 28.35 9.27
N SER A 273 6.86 27.55 9.58
CA SER A 273 7.44 27.46 10.92
C SER A 273 8.94 27.71 10.92
N ASN A 274 9.46 28.20 12.04
CA ASN A 274 10.89 28.34 12.24
C ASN A 274 11.54 26.95 12.20
N ILE A 275 12.70 26.86 11.55
CA ILE A 275 13.52 25.66 11.62
C ILE A 275 14.11 25.55 13.02
N THR A 276 13.76 24.45 13.69
CA THR A 276 14.33 24.09 14.99
C THR A 276 15.39 23.02 14.77
N SER A 277 16.57 23.20 15.38
CA SER A 277 17.63 22.19 15.37
C SER A 277 17.80 21.59 16.76
N ASP A 278 17.98 20.28 16.81
CA ASP A 278 18.08 19.50 18.04
C ASP A 278 18.90 18.22 17.80
N SER A 279 19.11 17.42 18.85
CA SER A 279 19.67 16.08 18.77
C SER A 279 18.58 15.01 18.90
N TRP A 280 18.66 13.98 18.06
CA TRP A 280 17.82 12.79 18.18
C TRP A 280 18.70 11.55 18.18
N TYR A 281 18.67 10.77 19.27
CA TYR A 281 19.62 9.67 19.51
C TYR A 281 21.10 10.09 19.37
N GLY A 282 21.46 11.31 19.76
CA GLY A 282 22.83 11.83 19.63
C GLY A 282 23.21 12.30 18.23
N LEU A 283 22.29 12.23 17.25
CA LEU A 283 22.51 12.68 15.87
C LEU A 283 21.99 14.11 15.69
N ALA A 284 22.66 14.91 14.85
CA ALA A 284 22.21 16.25 14.50
C ALA A 284 20.92 16.18 13.68
N THR A 285 19.91 16.95 14.07
CA THR A 285 18.61 17.00 13.39
C THR A 285 18.09 18.41 13.25
N SER A 286 17.25 18.62 12.24
CA SER A 286 16.43 19.82 12.13
C SER A 286 15.01 19.46 11.70
N LYS A 287 14.02 20.21 12.20
CA LYS A 287 12.59 20.06 11.90
C LYS A 287 11.98 21.40 11.50
N GLY A 288 11.04 21.38 10.57
CA GLY A 288 10.31 22.57 10.10
C GLY A 288 9.11 22.20 9.24
N THR A 289 8.28 23.19 8.92
CA THR A 289 7.01 23.02 8.20
C THR A 289 6.88 24.01 7.05
N THR A 290 6.29 23.56 5.95
CA THR A 290 6.00 24.37 4.77
C THR A 290 4.54 24.16 4.34
N ARG A 291 3.95 25.21 3.77
CA ARG A 291 2.65 25.18 3.10
C ARG A 291 2.86 25.23 1.60
N SER A 292 2.31 24.27 0.88
CA SER A 292 2.24 24.28 -0.57
C SER A 292 0.80 24.47 -1.04
N ASP A 293 0.64 25.09 -2.21
CA ASP A 293 -0.63 25.33 -2.87
C ASP A 293 -0.43 24.90 -4.33
N LYS A 294 -0.95 23.72 -4.67
CA LYS A 294 -0.79 23.11 -5.99
C LYS A 294 -2.15 22.69 -6.50
N ASP A 295 -2.52 23.19 -7.67
CA ASP A 295 -3.78 22.85 -8.34
C ASP A 295 -5.03 23.05 -7.45
N GLY A 296 -5.00 24.07 -6.58
CA GLY A 296 -6.09 24.39 -5.64
C GLY A 296 -6.12 23.51 -4.38
N VAL A 297 -5.17 22.58 -4.22
CA VAL A 297 -5.02 21.77 -3.03
C VAL A 297 -3.94 22.39 -2.13
N ILE A 298 -4.37 22.80 -0.94
CA ILE A 298 -3.47 23.27 0.11
C ILE A 298 -2.97 22.06 0.88
N SER A 299 -1.66 21.96 1.05
CA SER A 299 -1.06 20.93 1.90
C SER A 299 0.04 21.50 2.79
N PHE A 300 0.16 20.93 3.98
CA PHE A 300 1.17 21.25 4.97
C PHE A 300 2.13 20.07 5.08
N THR A 301 3.42 20.33 4.87
CA THR A 301 4.47 19.33 5.02
C THR A 301 5.36 19.67 6.20
N THR A 302 5.38 18.82 7.23
CA THR A 302 6.38 18.84 8.29
C THR A 302 7.50 17.89 7.90
N MET A 303 8.75 18.36 7.97
CA MET A 303 9.93 17.59 7.57
C MET A 303 10.97 17.62 8.68
N LYS A 304 11.55 16.46 8.96
CA LYS A 304 12.71 16.29 9.84
C LYS A 304 13.87 15.68 9.04
N ILE A 305 15.04 16.29 9.13
CA ILE A 305 16.28 15.75 8.55
C ILE A 305 17.19 15.32 9.69
N ILE A 306 17.76 14.13 9.58
CA ILE A 306 18.65 13.54 10.57
C ILE A 306 19.96 13.14 9.88
N ASN A 307 21.08 13.64 10.38
CA ASN A 307 22.40 13.25 9.88
C ASN A 307 22.74 11.82 10.30
N MET A 308 22.94 10.94 9.33
CA MET A 308 23.26 9.53 9.54
C MET A 308 24.77 9.32 9.34
N LYS A 309 25.57 9.75 10.32
CA LYS A 309 27.05 9.74 10.23
C LYS A 309 27.63 8.37 9.84
N SER A 310 27.02 7.28 10.31
CA SER A 310 27.47 5.91 10.01
C SER A 310 27.31 5.50 8.55
N ASN A 311 26.47 6.20 7.79
CA ASN A 311 26.07 5.82 6.43
C ASN A 311 26.40 6.93 5.40
N SER A 312 27.21 7.93 5.76
CA SER A 312 27.59 9.06 4.90
C SER A 312 26.40 9.72 4.20
N GLY A 313 25.35 10.05 4.95
CA GLY A 313 24.11 10.58 4.37
C GLY A 313 23.15 11.14 5.41
N TYR A 314 21.91 11.38 5.01
CA TYR A 314 20.86 11.83 5.93
C TYR A 314 19.52 11.13 5.68
N LEU A 315 18.80 10.91 6.77
CA LEU A 315 17.42 10.45 6.75
C LEU A 315 16.50 11.66 6.67
N ILE A 316 15.51 11.61 5.78
CA ILE A 316 14.41 12.57 5.74
C ILE A 316 13.15 11.82 6.15
N ILE A 317 12.48 12.36 7.16
CA ILE A 317 11.11 12.01 7.52
C ILE A 317 10.25 13.20 7.10
N GLY A 318 9.17 12.95 6.36
CA GLY A 318 8.21 13.97 5.96
C GLY A 318 6.79 13.50 6.22
N THR A 319 5.94 14.37 6.75
CA THR A 319 4.50 14.13 6.92
C THR A 319 3.73 15.20 6.19
N VAL A 320 2.71 14.81 5.43
CA VAL A 320 1.85 15.72 4.67
C VAL A 320 0.44 15.62 5.21
N SER A 321 -0.21 16.77 5.43
CA SER A 321 -1.64 16.89 5.69
C SER A 321 -2.26 17.92 4.75
N GLU A 322 -3.35 17.56 4.08
CA GLU A 322 -4.18 18.51 3.32
C GLU A 322 -5.22 19.23 4.21
N GLN A 323 -5.24 18.98 5.51
CA GLN A 323 -6.18 19.61 6.43
C GLN A 323 -5.57 20.84 7.09
N ASN A 324 -4.47 20.66 7.82
CA ASN A 324 -3.80 21.74 8.56
C ASN A 324 -2.37 21.37 9.00
N GLU A 325 -1.64 22.38 9.46
CA GLU A 325 -0.27 22.25 9.94
C GLU A 325 -0.15 21.39 11.22
N GLU A 326 -1.10 21.51 12.14
CA GLU A 326 -1.08 20.79 13.43
C GLU A 326 -1.17 19.27 13.23
N GLU A 327 -1.99 18.83 12.29
CA GLU A 327 -2.14 17.42 11.97
C GLU A 327 -0.86 16.83 11.35
N SER A 328 -0.23 17.55 10.42
CA SER A 328 1.08 17.18 9.87
C SER A 328 2.13 17.01 10.99
N LYS A 329 2.17 17.94 11.96
CA LYS A 329 3.06 17.86 13.13
C LYS A 329 2.73 16.68 14.04
N LYS A 330 1.45 16.45 14.34
CA LYS A 330 0.99 15.31 15.13
C LYS A 330 1.44 13.98 14.52
N TYR A 331 1.36 13.82 13.20
CA TYR A 331 1.86 12.61 12.54
C TYR A 331 3.39 12.50 12.57
N MET A 332 4.11 13.64 12.55
CA MET A 332 5.57 13.64 12.73
C MET A 332 5.93 13.16 14.14
N ASP A 333 5.26 13.68 15.16
CA ASP A 333 5.53 13.27 16.55
C ASP A 333 5.17 11.79 16.76
N TYR A 334 4.05 11.32 16.18
CA TYR A 334 3.67 9.89 16.19
C TYR A 334 4.77 8.97 15.63
N ILE A 335 5.41 9.35 14.51
CA ILE A 335 6.45 8.50 13.89
C ILE A 335 7.79 8.61 14.62
N GLU A 336 8.12 9.77 15.18
CA GLU A 336 9.37 9.99 15.91
C GLU A 336 9.45 9.07 17.15
N GLU A 337 8.34 8.82 17.83
CA GLU A 337 8.27 7.88 18.95
C GLU A 337 8.43 6.40 18.54
N ARG A 338 8.26 6.12 17.24
CA ARG A 338 8.12 4.77 16.68
C ARG A 338 9.27 4.32 15.82
N ILE A 339 10.17 5.24 15.47
CA ILE A 339 11.43 4.92 14.80
C ILE A 339 12.50 4.61 15.84
N LYS A 340 13.20 3.50 15.62
CA LYS A 340 14.46 3.16 16.29
C LYS A 340 15.59 3.20 15.28
N LEU A 341 16.74 3.75 15.69
CA LEU A 341 17.97 3.88 14.89
C LEU A 341 19.04 2.86 15.30
#